data_AF-A0ABD5ULY6-F1
#
_entry.id   AF-A0ABD5ULY6-F1
#
_cell.length_a   1.000
_cell.length_b   1.000
_cell.length_c   1.000
_cell.angle_alpha   90.00
_cell.angle_beta   90.00
_cell.angle_gamma   90.00
#
_symmetry.space_group_name_H-M   'P 1'
#
loop_
_entity.id
_entity.type
_entity.pdbx_description
1 polymer ?
#
loop_
_entity_poly.entity_id
_entity_poly.type
_entity_poly.pdbx_seq_one_letter_code
_entity_poly.pdbx_strand_id
1 'polypeptide(L)'
;MSDPYLSAILDEAERVAEQHDQIARSTDHPTHEYLRYAVLRLLEGEADETTANIPEIDGVTVGYGEDEAMFDSWGDDVEWWETVPTREECTRFRIFYPDEYKIVPRVIVDVMAVLGAWRVWAGNAAACGSYDHRERREVHYLWPEGHPVEERLHERLAGPAAAVAPDGGRTGDIRDRMVVTEDSSQLADLEPRTRRAVDEAMAVSLLEKGGRYEVQSASGSWYEVDVISESCTCPDWQQRAPEGGCKHIRRVDHEIKQGRVPRPDGRLPTGLNQT
;
A
#
# COMPACT_ATOMS: atom_id res chain seq x y z
N MET A 1 13.75 21.08 20.28
CA MET A 1 13.85 19.61 20.21
C MET A 1 12.97 19.19 19.04
N SER A 2 13.52 18.55 18.01
CA SER A 2 12.68 18.01 16.94
C SER A 2 11.81 16.89 17.53
N ASP A 3 10.58 16.78 17.03
CA ASP A 3 9.72 15.65 17.35
C ASP A 3 10.38 14.36 16.81
N PRO A 4 10.60 13.33 17.65
CA PRO A 4 11.29 12.12 17.22
C PRO A 4 10.58 11.39 16.07
N TYR A 5 9.25 11.44 16.01
CA TYR A 5 8.49 10.82 14.93
C TYR A 5 8.63 11.60 13.62
N LEU A 6 8.61 12.93 13.70
CA LEU A 6 8.84 13.77 12.52
C LEU A 6 10.26 13.58 11.97
N SER A 7 11.26 13.51 12.85
CA SER A 7 12.64 13.20 12.45
C SER A 7 12.71 11.85 11.74
N ALA A 8 12.12 10.79 12.32
CA ALA A 8 12.14 9.46 11.73
C ALA A 8 11.48 9.41 10.34
N ILE A 9 10.32 10.05 10.16
CA ILE A 9 9.63 10.11 8.86
C ILE A 9 10.47 10.82 7.81
N LEU A 10 11.07 11.96 8.15
CA LEU A 10 11.88 12.71 7.20
C LEU A 10 13.19 11.96 6.86
N ASP A 11 13.84 11.36 7.85
CA ASP A 11 15.07 10.58 7.68
C ASP A 11 14.82 9.31 6.83
N GLU A 12 13.66 8.66 7.00
CA GLU A 12 13.24 7.55 6.15
C GLU A 12 12.89 8.02 4.73
N ALA A 13 12.17 9.13 4.59
CA ALA A 13 11.77 9.66 3.29
C ALA A 13 12.98 10.11 2.44
N GLU A 14 14.03 10.66 3.05
CA GLU A 14 15.31 10.92 2.37
C GLU A 14 15.92 9.63 1.81
N ARG A 15 15.96 8.57 2.62
CA ARG A 15 16.46 7.26 2.17
C ARG A 15 15.59 6.63 1.08
N VAL A 16 14.28 6.79 1.18
CA VAL A 16 13.36 6.40 0.10
C VAL A 16 13.70 7.13 -1.19
N ALA A 17 13.97 8.44 -1.14
CA ALA A 17 14.38 9.20 -2.32
C ALA A 17 15.70 8.71 -2.92
N GLU A 18 16.64 8.24 -2.09
CA GLU A 18 17.94 7.71 -2.53
C GLU A 18 17.87 6.28 -3.08
N GLN A 19 17.08 5.40 -2.45
CA GLN A 19 17.10 3.95 -2.70
C GLN A 19 15.91 3.47 -3.52
N HIS A 20 14.83 4.26 -3.56
CA HIS A 20 13.55 3.92 -4.17
C HIS A 20 13.01 5.09 -5.03
N ASP A 21 13.88 5.82 -5.72
CA ASP A 21 13.51 6.98 -6.55
C ASP A 21 12.43 6.64 -7.59
N GLN A 22 12.39 5.38 -8.05
CA GLN A 22 11.40 4.89 -9.00
C GLN A 22 9.95 5.07 -8.55
N ILE A 23 9.67 5.13 -7.25
CA ILE A 23 8.29 5.29 -6.78
C ILE A 23 7.73 6.66 -7.20
N ALA A 24 8.57 7.69 -7.25
CA ALA A 24 8.15 9.05 -7.50
C ALA A 24 8.25 9.47 -8.98
N ARG A 25 8.70 8.58 -9.88
CA ARG A 25 8.96 8.94 -11.29
C ARG A 25 7.72 9.29 -12.10
N SER A 26 6.53 8.87 -11.65
CA SER A 26 5.26 9.09 -12.35
C SER A 26 4.36 10.13 -11.69
N THR A 27 4.85 10.85 -10.67
CA THR A 27 4.07 11.87 -9.94
C THR A 27 4.63 13.27 -10.19
N ASP A 28 3.76 14.27 -10.09
CA ASP A 28 4.14 15.68 -10.03
C ASP A 28 4.50 16.12 -8.58
N HIS A 29 4.23 15.27 -7.58
CA HIS A 29 4.46 15.52 -6.15
C HIS A 29 5.44 14.51 -5.53
N PRO A 30 6.73 14.51 -5.91
CA PRO A 30 7.69 13.47 -5.49
C PRO A 30 7.93 13.42 -3.97
N THR A 31 7.93 14.58 -3.30
CA THR A 31 8.05 14.65 -1.83
C THR A 31 6.86 13.99 -1.14
N HIS A 32 5.65 14.19 -1.66
CA HIS A 32 4.45 13.54 -1.15
C HIS A 32 4.58 12.02 -1.27
N GLU A 33 5.00 11.51 -2.43
CA GLU A 33 5.21 10.07 -2.65
C GLU A 33 6.28 9.45 -1.74
N TYR A 34 7.41 10.12 -1.55
CA TYR A 34 8.45 9.65 -0.64
C TYR A 34 7.95 9.55 0.80
N LEU A 35 7.15 10.51 1.25
CA LEU A 35 6.55 10.49 2.59
C LEU A 35 5.50 9.39 2.74
N ARG A 36 4.66 9.13 1.73
CA ARG A 36 3.70 8.01 1.75
C ARG A 36 4.40 6.69 1.97
N TYR A 37 5.47 6.47 1.20
CA TYR A 37 6.23 5.22 1.29
C TYR A 37 7.08 5.13 2.55
N ALA A 38 7.59 6.27 3.07
CA ALA A 38 8.28 6.31 4.36
C ALA A 38 7.37 5.93 5.53
N VAL A 39 6.12 6.40 5.54
CA VAL A 39 5.11 6.00 6.56
C VAL A 39 4.89 4.50 6.52
N LEU A 40 4.76 3.92 5.32
CA LEU A 40 4.65 2.48 5.16
C LEU A 40 5.86 1.76 5.75
N ARG A 41 7.09 2.12 5.35
CA ARG A 41 8.31 1.46 5.84
C ARG A 41 8.49 1.58 7.34
N LEU A 42 8.17 2.72 7.92
CA LEU A 42 8.28 2.93 9.37
C LEU A 42 7.28 2.10 10.16
N LEU A 43 6.02 2.07 9.73
CA LEU A 43 4.96 1.37 10.47
C LEU A 43 5.02 -0.15 10.30
N GLU A 44 5.56 -0.63 9.18
CA GLU A 44 5.76 -2.07 8.92
C GLU A 44 7.09 -2.60 9.48
N GLY A 45 7.88 -1.78 10.17
CA GLY A 45 9.14 -2.22 10.80
C GLY A 45 10.29 -2.44 9.81
N GLU A 46 10.25 -1.79 8.65
CA GLU A 46 11.27 -1.93 7.60
C GLU A 46 12.24 -0.75 7.49
N ALA A 47 12.07 0.25 8.33
CA ALA A 47 13.02 1.34 8.42
C ALA A 47 14.34 0.80 8.99
N ASP A 48 15.46 1.24 8.43
CA ASP A 48 16.79 0.78 8.88
C ASP A 48 17.00 1.05 10.38
N GLU A 49 17.84 0.26 11.07
CA GLU A 49 18.05 0.36 12.53
C GLU A 49 18.51 1.77 12.96
N THR A 50 19.05 2.55 12.03
CA THR A 50 19.54 3.92 12.22
C THR A 50 18.45 5.00 12.22
N THR A 51 17.20 4.69 11.86
CA THR A 51 16.15 5.69 11.58
C THR A 51 15.48 6.30 12.79
N ALA A 52 15.28 5.54 13.87
CA ALA A 52 14.88 6.01 15.20
C ALA A 52 14.41 4.82 16.04
N ASN A 53 14.50 4.97 17.36
CA ASN A 53 13.89 4.11 18.38
C ASN A 53 12.34 4.21 18.38
N ILE A 54 11.69 4.07 17.22
CA ILE A 54 10.24 3.99 17.17
C ILE A 54 9.84 2.57 17.57
N PRO A 55 8.89 2.39 18.51
CA PRO A 55 8.39 1.06 18.85
C PRO A 55 7.74 0.40 17.63
N GLU A 56 8.26 -0.76 17.25
CA GLU A 56 7.67 -1.61 16.23
C GLU A 56 6.43 -2.33 16.76
N ILE A 57 5.50 -2.62 15.85
CA ILE A 57 4.35 -3.46 16.13
C ILE A 57 4.33 -4.55 15.08
N ASP A 58 4.47 -5.79 15.55
CA ASP A 58 4.40 -6.95 14.68
C ASP A 58 3.02 -7.07 14.03
N GLY A 59 3.00 -7.47 12.76
CA GLY A 59 1.78 -7.62 11.98
C GLY A 59 1.03 -6.31 11.71
N VAL A 60 1.71 -5.16 11.58
CA VAL A 60 1.15 -3.95 10.96
C VAL A 60 1.35 -4.01 9.45
N THR A 61 0.32 -3.58 8.70
CA THR A 61 0.42 -3.41 7.24
C THR A 61 -0.24 -2.11 6.81
N VAL A 62 0.35 -1.42 5.84
CA VAL A 62 -0.08 -0.11 5.37
C VAL A 62 -0.40 -0.16 3.89
N GLY A 63 -1.63 0.21 3.54
CA GLY A 63 -2.02 0.55 2.18
C GLY A 63 -2.25 2.04 2.05
N TYR A 64 -1.87 2.64 0.93
CA TYR A 64 -2.13 4.06 0.67
C TYR A 64 -2.51 4.31 -0.80
N GLY A 65 -3.30 5.35 -1.04
CA GLY A 65 -3.90 5.65 -2.35
C GLY A 65 -4.60 7.00 -2.31
N GLU A 66 -5.03 7.49 -3.46
CA GLU A 66 -5.87 8.70 -3.53
C GLU A 66 -7.23 8.41 -2.90
N ASP A 67 -7.74 9.34 -2.09
CA ASP A 67 -8.99 9.16 -1.35
C ASP A 67 -10.19 8.90 -2.28
N GLU A 68 -10.30 9.67 -3.36
CA GLU A 68 -11.36 9.52 -4.37
C GLU A 68 -11.28 8.16 -5.07
N ALA A 69 -10.08 7.76 -5.50
CA ALA A 69 -9.88 6.45 -6.14
C ALA A 69 -10.26 5.27 -5.23
N MET A 70 -9.94 5.36 -3.93
CA MET A 70 -10.35 4.36 -2.95
C MET A 70 -11.86 4.33 -2.76
N PHE A 71 -12.50 5.50 -2.68
CA PHE A 71 -13.95 5.59 -2.55
C PHE A 71 -14.66 5.05 -3.79
N ASP A 72 -14.23 5.39 -5.00
CA ASP A 72 -14.80 4.85 -6.24
C ASP A 72 -14.67 3.32 -6.32
N SER A 73 -13.63 2.77 -5.70
CA SER A 73 -13.38 1.32 -5.69
C SER A 73 -14.20 0.55 -4.64
N TRP A 74 -14.56 1.17 -3.51
CA TRP A 74 -15.12 0.47 -2.34
C TRP A 74 -16.28 1.19 -1.63
N GLY A 75 -16.66 2.37 -2.07
CA GLY A 75 -17.71 3.18 -1.45
C GLY A 75 -19.04 2.45 -1.37
N ASP A 76 -19.34 1.66 -2.40
CA ASP A 76 -20.56 0.84 -2.51
C ASP A 76 -20.50 -0.44 -1.66
N ASP A 77 -19.31 -0.86 -1.19
CA ASP A 77 -19.17 -2.10 -0.41
C ASP A 77 -19.69 -1.94 1.02
N VAL A 78 -19.58 -0.73 1.60
CA VAL A 78 -20.00 -0.45 2.99
C VAL A 78 -20.49 0.99 3.23
N GLU A 79 -21.63 1.08 3.90
CA GLU A 79 -22.38 2.31 4.22
C GLU A 79 -21.56 3.42 4.92
N TRP A 80 -20.50 3.08 5.65
CA TRP A 80 -19.74 4.11 6.38
C TRP A 80 -18.91 5.00 5.47
N TRP A 81 -18.55 4.55 4.25
CA TRP A 81 -17.84 5.39 3.28
C TRP A 81 -18.63 6.64 2.93
N GLU A 82 -19.97 6.53 2.82
CA GLU A 82 -20.85 7.69 2.58
C GLU A 82 -20.93 8.65 3.77
N THR A 83 -20.51 8.21 4.96
CA THR A 83 -20.55 9.04 6.19
C THR A 83 -19.37 10.01 6.24
N VAL A 84 -18.28 9.74 5.51
CA VAL A 84 -17.11 10.63 5.40
C VAL A 84 -16.94 11.02 3.93
N PRO A 85 -17.27 12.27 3.54
CA PRO A 85 -17.15 12.68 2.15
C PRO A 85 -15.71 12.58 1.68
N THR A 86 -15.53 12.20 0.41
CA THR A 86 -14.23 12.17 -0.25
C THR A 86 -13.59 13.55 -0.27
N ARG A 87 -12.27 13.54 -0.32
CA ARG A 87 -11.42 14.72 -0.42
C ARG A 87 -10.51 14.58 -1.63
N GLU A 88 -10.67 15.51 -2.57
CA GLU A 88 -9.69 15.71 -3.63
C GLU A 88 -8.31 16.03 -3.02
N GLU A 89 -7.24 15.67 -3.74
CA GLU A 89 -5.85 15.97 -3.37
C GLU A 89 -5.48 15.45 -1.95
N CYS A 90 -6.06 14.31 -1.55
CA CYS A 90 -5.77 13.66 -0.29
C CYS A 90 -5.31 12.21 -0.49
N THR A 91 -4.21 11.86 0.16
CA THR A 91 -3.87 10.47 0.40
C THR A 91 -4.75 9.90 1.51
N ARG A 92 -5.41 8.77 1.23
CA ARG A 92 -5.95 7.90 2.28
C ARG A 92 -4.93 6.83 2.64
N PHE A 93 -4.65 6.70 3.93
CA PHE A 93 -3.92 5.57 4.50
C PHE A 93 -4.91 4.60 5.14
N ARG A 94 -4.80 3.33 4.78
CA ARG A 94 -5.48 2.20 5.42
C ARG A 94 -4.43 1.41 6.19
N ILE A 95 -4.50 1.46 7.51
CA ILE A 95 -3.51 0.82 8.39
C ILE A 95 -4.19 -0.31 9.15
N PHE A 96 -3.70 -1.52 8.94
CA PHE A 96 -4.19 -2.72 9.60
C PHE A 96 -3.26 -3.10 10.73
N TYR A 97 -3.82 -3.56 11.84
CA TYR A 97 -3.08 -3.94 13.04
C TYR A 97 -3.78 -5.11 13.77
N PRO A 98 -3.04 -5.90 14.56
CA PRO A 98 -3.63 -7.06 15.26
C PRO A 98 -4.77 -6.66 16.20
N ASP A 99 -5.79 -7.51 16.38
CA ASP A 99 -6.92 -7.19 17.27
C ASP A 99 -6.60 -7.23 18.76
N GLU A 100 -5.45 -7.78 19.18
CA GLU A 100 -5.00 -7.67 20.56
C GLU A 100 -4.95 -6.19 20.99
N TYR A 101 -4.65 -5.29 20.05
CA TYR A 101 -4.77 -3.86 20.22
C TYR A 101 -6.23 -3.41 20.07
N LYS A 102 -6.99 -3.37 21.16
CA LYS A 102 -8.42 -2.96 21.12
C LYS A 102 -8.65 -1.49 20.72
N ILE A 103 -7.59 -0.67 20.75
CA ILE A 103 -7.57 0.72 20.27
C ILE A 103 -6.41 0.90 19.28
N VAL A 104 -6.46 1.97 18.48
CA VAL A 104 -5.36 2.30 17.55
C VAL A 104 -4.05 2.43 18.33
N PRO A 105 -3.00 1.66 17.98
CA PRO A 105 -1.72 1.74 18.65
C PRO A 105 -1.11 3.14 18.60
N ARG A 106 -0.41 3.51 19.68
CA ARG A 106 0.10 4.87 19.86
C ARG A 106 1.13 5.28 18.80
N VAL A 107 1.99 4.36 18.38
CA VAL A 107 2.97 4.63 17.31
C VAL A 107 2.29 5.07 16.00
N ILE A 108 1.18 4.41 15.62
CA ILE A 108 0.39 4.79 14.44
C ILE A 108 -0.17 6.20 14.64
N VAL A 109 -0.75 6.48 15.82
CA VAL A 109 -1.29 7.82 16.11
C VAL A 109 -0.21 8.90 16.02
N ASP A 110 0.96 8.67 16.61
CA ASP A 110 2.03 9.66 16.69
C ASP A 110 2.67 9.89 15.30
N VAL A 111 2.92 8.82 14.50
CA VAL A 111 3.39 8.91 13.10
C VAL A 111 2.41 9.68 12.22
N MET A 112 1.12 9.35 12.29
CA MET A 112 0.11 10.04 11.47
C MET A 112 -0.10 11.50 11.92
N ALA A 113 0.03 11.79 13.22
CA ALA A 113 -0.12 13.13 13.76
C ALA A 113 1.00 14.07 13.28
N VAL A 114 2.26 13.63 13.23
CA VAL A 114 3.37 14.48 12.75
C VAL A 114 3.30 14.74 11.25
N LEU A 115 2.66 13.84 10.49
CA LEU A 115 2.35 14.03 9.08
C LEU A 115 1.25 15.10 8.88
N GLY A 116 0.48 15.42 9.93
CA GLY A 116 -0.72 16.27 9.86
C GLY A 116 -1.96 15.53 9.36
N ALA A 117 -1.91 14.20 9.31
CA ALA A 117 -3.02 13.37 8.88
C ALA A 117 -4.08 13.26 9.99
N TRP A 118 -5.35 13.30 9.61
CA TRP A 118 -6.46 13.12 10.57
C TRP A 118 -7.13 11.78 10.39
N ARG A 119 -7.55 11.19 11.51
CA ARG A 119 -8.28 9.92 11.51
C ARG A 119 -9.72 10.15 11.06
N VAL A 120 -10.16 9.38 10.07
CA VAL A 120 -11.55 9.42 9.58
C VAL A 120 -12.38 8.22 10.03
N TRP A 121 -11.74 7.07 10.27
CA TRP A 121 -12.44 5.86 10.68
C TRP A 121 -11.51 4.92 11.45
N ALA A 122 -12.07 4.11 12.35
CA ALA A 122 -11.38 2.99 12.97
C ALA A 122 -12.38 1.91 13.40
N GLY A 123 -12.07 0.64 13.16
CA GLY A 123 -13.00 -0.44 13.44
C GLY A 123 -12.42 -1.82 13.23
N ASN A 124 -13.31 -2.81 13.19
CA ASN A 124 -12.96 -4.16 12.72
C ASN A 124 -12.79 -4.11 11.21
N ALA A 125 -11.71 -4.69 10.68
CA ALA A 125 -11.43 -4.61 9.25
C ALA A 125 -12.49 -5.31 8.38
N ALA A 126 -13.20 -6.32 8.92
CA ALA A 126 -14.35 -6.94 8.25
C ALA A 126 -15.52 -5.96 8.01
N ALA A 127 -15.58 -4.85 8.77
CA ALA A 127 -16.58 -3.81 8.57
C ALA A 127 -16.21 -2.82 7.44
N CYS A 128 -15.05 -2.96 6.80
CA CYS A 128 -14.64 -2.15 5.64
C CYS A 128 -14.98 -2.77 4.28
N GLY A 129 -15.68 -3.90 4.24
CA GLY A 129 -16.34 -4.38 3.02
C GLY A 129 -15.56 -5.31 2.12
N SER A 130 -14.23 -5.38 2.22
CA SER A 130 -13.48 -6.10 1.17
C SER A 130 -12.70 -7.33 1.67
N TYR A 131 -12.55 -7.58 2.98
CA TYR A 131 -11.64 -8.64 3.47
C TYR A 131 -11.94 -9.22 4.86
N ASP A 132 -11.83 -10.55 4.99
CA ASP A 132 -11.65 -11.26 6.27
C ASP A 132 -10.16 -11.30 6.64
N HIS A 133 -9.70 -10.18 7.21
CA HIS A 133 -8.33 -10.06 7.71
C HIS A 133 -8.20 -10.71 9.09
N ARG A 134 -8.20 -12.04 9.24
CA ARG A 134 -7.85 -12.79 10.48
C ARG A 134 -8.18 -12.10 11.83
N GLU A 135 -9.36 -11.52 12.01
CA GLU A 135 -9.64 -10.70 13.20
C GLU A 135 -8.63 -9.55 13.39
N ARG A 136 -8.36 -8.74 12.37
CA ARG A 136 -7.54 -7.51 12.46
C ARG A 136 -8.43 -6.30 12.60
N ARG A 137 -7.84 -5.26 13.13
CA ARG A 137 -8.45 -3.94 13.18
C ARG A 137 -7.82 -3.05 12.13
N GLU A 138 -8.58 -2.06 11.73
CA GLU A 138 -8.18 -1.14 10.69
C GLU A 138 -8.46 0.29 11.13
N VAL A 139 -7.61 1.22 10.70
CA VAL A 139 -7.77 2.65 10.90
C VAL A 139 -7.47 3.39 9.60
N HIS A 140 -8.30 4.37 9.28
CA HIS A 140 -8.16 5.20 8.10
C HIS A 140 -7.74 6.61 8.50
N TYR A 141 -6.74 7.13 7.80
CA TYR A 141 -6.29 8.51 7.91
C TYR A 141 -6.35 9.19 6.55
N LEU A 142 -6.67 10.48 6.54
CA LEU A 142 -6.51 11.34 5.37
C LEU A 142 -5.37 12.31 5.60
N TRP A 143 -4.54 12.47 4.57
CA TRP A 143 -3.41 13.38 4.54
C TRP A 143 -3.45 14.21 3.25
N PRO A 144 -3.59 15.54 3.33
CA PRO A 144 -3.71 16.39 2.15
C PRO A 144 -2.34 16.62 1.51
N GLU A 145 -2.33 16.78 0.20
CA GLU A 145 -1.18 17.30 -0.54
C GLU A 145 -0.88 18.75 -0.12
N GLY A 146 0.39 19.15 -0.24
CA GLY A 146 0.86 20.49 0.13
C GLY A 146 1.00 20.71 1.65
N HIS A 147 1.00 19.66 2.46
CA HIS A 147 1.21 19.80 3.90
C HIS A 147 2.65 20.29 4.20
N PRO A 148 2.90 21.16 5.21
CA PRO A 148 4.24 21.72 5.47
C PRO A 148 5.37 20.72 5.71
N VAL A 149 5.06 19.46 6.00
CA VAL A 149 6.05 18.37 6.10
C VAL A 149 6.71 18.07 4.76
N GLU A 150 6.00 18.27 3.64
CA GLU A 150 6.53 18.10 2.28
C GLU A 150 7.62 19.12 1.99
N GLU A 151 7.40 20.39 2.36
CA GLU A 151 8.39 21.45 2.22
C GLU A 151 9.64 21.15 3.06
N ARG A 152 9.47 20.61 4.27
CA ARG A 152 10.61 20.21 5.11
C ARG A 152 11.43 19.09 4.47
N LEU A 153 10.78 18.13 3.81
CA LEU A 153 11.50 17.12 3.04
C LEU A 153 12.16 17.72 1.80
N HIS A 154 11.47 18.61 1.09
CA HIS A 154 12.02 19.31 -0.07
C HIS A 154 13.31 20.05 0.27
N GLU A 155 13.31 20.82 1.37
CA GLU A 155 14.48 21.53 1.89
C GLU A 155 15.66 20.59 2.21
N ARG A 156 15.36 19.41 2.77
CA ARG A 156 16.35 18.39 3.08
C ARG A 156 16.98 17.80 1.81
N LEU A 157 16.15 17.44 0.83
CA LEU A 157 16.58 16.86 -0.45
C LEU A 157 17.35 17.86 -1.32
N ALA A 158 17.02 19.16 -1.24
CA ALA A 158 17.71 20.21 -1.99
C ALA A 158 19.16 20.46 -1.49
N GLY A 159 19.50 19.98 -0.29
CA GLY A 159 20.80 20.21 0.35
C GLY A 159 21.10 21.71 0.63
N PRO A 160 22.24 22.05 1.23
CA PRO A 160 22.67 23.44 1.35
C PRO A 160 23.05 24.00 -0.02
N ALA A 161 22.07 24.60 -0.72
CA ALA A 161 22.18 25.38 -1.97
C ALA A 161 23.44 25.06 -2.79
N ALA A 162 23.50 23.87 -3.38
CA ALA A 162 24.44 23.61 -4.45
C ALA A 162 24.08 24.55 -5.60
N ALA A 163 25.02 25.43 -5.97
CA ALA A 163 24.87 26.41 -7.02
C ALA A 163 24.30 25.76 -8.29
N VAL A 164 23.16 26.28 -8.75
CA VAL A 164 22.55 25.93 -10.03
C VAL A 164 23.57 26.17 -11.15
N ALA A 165 24.05 25.09 -11.77
CA ALA A 165 24.77 25.18 -13.02
C ALA A 165 23.78 25.53 -14.14
N PRO A 166 24.08 26.52 -15.00
CA PRO A 166 23.21 26.93 -16.09
C PRO A 166 23.48 26.07 -17.32
N ASP A 167 23.16 24.79 -17.27
CA ASP A 167 23.12 23.95 -18.46
C ASP A 167 22.02 22.91 -18.35
N GLY A 168 20.90 23.21 -19.00
CA GLY A 168 19.82 22.28 -19.25
C GLY A 168 20.34 21.06 -20.00
N GLY A 169 20.62 19.99 -19.26
CA GLY A 169 20.95 18.68 -19.80
C GLY A 169 19.74 17.75 -19.71
N ARG A 170 19.00 17.61 -20.82
CA ARG A 170 18.14 16.44 -21.04
C ARG A 170 18.99 15.28 -21.54
N THR A 171 19.05 14.21 -20.76
CA THR A 171 19.51 12.87 -21.15
C THR A 171 18.77 11.88 -20.24
N GLY A 172 18.16 10.79 -20.67
CA GLY A 172 18.02 10.14 -21.96
C GLY A 172 17.19 8.89 -21.69
N ASP A 173 16.33 8.58 -22.65
CA ASP A 173 15.46 7.41 -22.75
C ASP A 173 16.14 6.07 -22.40
N ILE A 174 15.49 5.24 -21.57
CA ILE A 174 15.55 3.78 -21.65
C ILE A 174 14.14 3.21 -21.43
N ARG A 175 13.40 3.06 -22.53
CA ARG A 175 12.55 1.91 -22.87
C ARG A 175 11.62 1.40 -21.77
N ASP A 176 10.41 1.92 -21.84
CA ASP A 176 9.21 1.22 -21.42
C ASP A 176 9.12 -0.16 -22.11
N ARG A 177 9.07 -1.20 -21.29
CA ARG A 177 8.60 -2.53 -21.65
C ARG A 177 7.73 -3.03 -20.51
N MET A 178 6.56 -2.42 -20.37
CA MET A 178 5.41 -3.17 -19.85
C MET A 178 4.20 -2.85 -20.73
N VAL A 179 3.97 -3.75 -21.69
CA VAL A 179 2.74 -3.77 -22.47
C VAL A 179 1.61 -4.07 -21.49
N VAL A 180 0.88 -3.03 -21.09
CA VAL A 180 -0.47 -3.19 -20.57
C VAL A 180 -1.34 -3.44 -21.81
N THR A 181 -1.67 -4.69 -22.07
CA THR A 181 -2.80 -4.97 -22.95
C THR A 181 -4.06 -4.56 -22.21
N GLU A 182 -4.74 -3.57 -22.75
CA GLU A 182 -6.12 -3.24 -22.47
C GLU A 182 -6.98 -4.51 -22.57
N ASP A 183 -7.73 -4.82 -21.52
CA ASP A 183 -9.09 -5.29 -21.74
C ASP A 183 -9.98 -4.94 -20.54
N SER A 184 -11.01 -4.17 -20.83
CA SER A 184 -12.07 -3.80 -19.90
C SER A 184 -13.27 -4.67 -20.21
N SER A 185 -13.84 -5.27 -19.16
CA SER A 185 -14.90 -6.27 -19.18
C SER A 185 -14.50 -7.62 -19.79
N GLN A 186 -14.30 -8.62 -18.92
CA GLN A 186 -15.03 -9.88 -19.00
C GLN A 186 -14.54 -10.88 -17.94
N LEU A 187 -15.36 -11.09 -16.90
CA LEU A 187 -15.43 -12.38 -16.19
C LEU A 187 -15.55 -13.57 -17.17
N ALA A 188 -15.95 -13.30 -18.42
CA ALA A 188 -16.07 -14.26 -19.50
C ALA A 188 -14.73 -14.71 -20.12
N ASP A 189 -13.60 -14.02 -19.95
CA ASP A 189 -12.34 -14.34 -20.67
C ASP A 189 -11.16 -14.76 -19.78
N LEU A 190 -11.42 -15.08 -18.51
CA LEU A 190 -10.43 -15.72 -17.66
C LEU A 190 -10.07 -17.12 -18.19
N GLU A 191 -8.77 -17.42 -18.27
CA GLU A 191 -8.25 -18.80 -18.45
C GLU A 191 -8.99 -19.73 -17.48
N PRO A 192 -9.45 -20.93 -17.89
CA PRO A 192 -10.38 -21.73 -17.08
C PRO A 192 -9.92 -21.98 -15.64
N ARG A 193 -8.59 -22.05 -15.40
CA ARG A 193 -8.04 -22.20 -14.04
C ARG A 193 -8.13 -20.93 -13.22
N THR A 194 -7.98 -19.75 -13.83
CA THR A 194 -8.16 -18.45 -13.16
C THR A 194 -9.64 -18.22 -12.83
N ARG A 195 -10.56 -18.53 -13.75
CA ARG A 195 -12.01 -18.44 -13.47
C ARG A 195 -12.39 -19.27 -12.25
N ARG A 196 -11.92 -20.53 -12.19
CA ARG A 196 -12.17 -21.42 -11.06
C ARG A 196 -11.58 -20.91 -9.73
N ALA A 197 -10.43 -20.25 -9.77
CA ALA A 197 -9.82 -19.65 -8.59
C ALA A 197 -10.59 -18.40 -8.10
N VAL A 198 -11.27 -17.71 -9.00
CA VAL A 198 -12.10 -16.53 -8.67
C VAL A 198 -13.47 -16.94 -8.13
N ASP A 199 -14.09 -17.99 -8.69
CA ASP A 199 -15.42 -18.48 -8.28
C ASP A 199 -15.41 -19.20 -6.91
N GLU A 200 -14.24 -19.66 -6.45
CA GLU A 200 -14.09 -20.27 -5.14
C GLU A 200 -14.03 -19.19 -4.04
N ALA A 201 -14.80 -19.36 -2.97
CA ALA A 201 -14.79 -18.43 -1.84
C ALA A 201 -13.40 -18.39 -1.18
N MET A 202 -12.65 -17.32 -1.42
CA MET A 202 -11.30 -17.12 -0.90
C MET A 202 -11.11 -15.67 -0.43
N ALA A 203 -10.60 -15.49 0.79
CA ALA A 203 -10.22 -14.20 1.34
C ALA A 203 -8.71 -14.00 1.17
N VAL A 204 -8.28 -12.81 0.72
CA VAL A 204 -6.86 -12.47 0.56
C VAL A 204 -6.51 -11.30 1.47
N SER A 205 -5.42 -11.36 2.22
CA SER A 205 -4.95 -10.26 3.06
C SER A 205 -3.49 -10.02 2.80
N LEU A 206 -3.03 -8.77 2.76
CA LEU A 206 -1.59 -8.51 2.81
C LEU A 206 -1.08 -8.90 4.21
N LEU A 207 -0.09 -9.79 4.24
CA LEU A 207 0.54 -10.31 5.46
C LEU A 207 1.77 -9.48 5.84
N GLU A 208 2.60 -9.18 4.85
CA GLU A 208 3.88 -8.48 4.99
C GLU A 208 4.21 -7.83 3.63
N LYS A 209 4.95 -6.73 3.65
CA LYS A 209 5.47 -6.12 2.42
C LYS A 209 6.55 -7.01 1.80
N GLY A 210 6.85 -6.73 0.53
CA GLY A 210 7.49 -7.71 -0.36
C GLY A 210 6.47 -8.59 -1.09
N GLY A 211 5.19 -8.21 -1.07
CA GLY A 211 4.16 -8.92 -1.80
C GLY A 211 3.77 -10.25 -1.17
N ARG A 212 3.79 -10.34 0.16
CA ARG A 212 3.31 -11.51 0.88
C ARG A 212 1.86 -11.35 1.29
N TYR A 213 1.04 -12.29 0.88
CA TYR A 213 -0.40 -12.29 1.09
C TYR A 213 -0.80 -13.59 1.75
N GLU A 214 -1.73 -13.52 2.69
CA GLU A 214 -2.43 -14.68 3.17
C GLU A 214 -3.71 -14.91 2.40
N VAL A 215 -4.00 -16.18 2.15
CA VAL A 215 -5.16 -16.61 1.41
C VAL A 215 -5.89 -17.68 2.20
N GLN A 216 -7.13 -17.40 2.58
CA GLN A 216 -8.05 -18.40 3.10
C GLN A 216 -8.68 -19.15 1.93
N SER A 217 -8.54 -20.47 1.89
CA SER A 217 -9.29 -21.30 0.95
C SER A 217 -10.74 -21.48 1.40
N ALA A 218 -11.62 -21.93 0.49
CA ALA A 218 -13.01 -22.27 0.83
C ALA A 218 -13.12 -23.39 1.89
N SER A 219 -12.05 -24.17 2.10
CA SER A 219 -11.96 -25.17 3.17
C SER A 219 -11.58 -24.58 4.54
N GLY A 220 -11.41 -23.26 4.63
CA GLY A 220 -10.96 -22.56 5.85
C GLY A 220 -9.47 -22.71 6.14
N SER A 221 -8.68 -23.24 5.20
CA SER A 221 -7.23 -23.40 5.36
C SER A 221 -6.50 -22.14 4.89
N TRP A 222 -5.41 -21.79 5.57
CA TRP A 222 -4.66 -20.58 5.29
C TRP A 222 -3.34 -20.90 4.60
N TYR A 223 -2.98 -20.07 3.62
CA TYR A 223 -1.74 -20.19 2.87
C TYR A 223 -1.12 -18.82 2.68
N GLU A 224 0.20 -18.76 2.79
CA GLU A 224 0.99 -17.57 2.49
C GLU A 224 1.40 -17.63 1.02
N VAL A 225 1.40 -16.47 0.36
CA VAL A 225 1.68 -16.28 -1.05
C VAL A 225 2.65 -15.12 -1.16
N ASP A 226 3.85 -15.38 -1.66
CA ASP A 226 4.83 -14.34 -1.98
C ASP A 226 4.80 -14.10 -3.49
N VAL A 227 4.27 -12.96 -3.95
CA VAL A 227 4.18 -12.65 -5.39
C VAL A 227 5.50 -12.17 -5.96
N ILE A 228 6.46 -11.73 -5.14
CA ILE A 228 7.78 -11.31 -5.62
C ILE A 228 8.66 -12.53 -5.84
N SER A 229 8.70 -13.43 -4.86
CA SER A 229 9.43 -14.69 -4.96
C SER A 229 8.65 -15.75 -5.78
N GLU A 230 7.46 -15.40 -6.26
CA GLU A 230 6.47 -16.28 -6.88
C GLU A 230 6.34 -17.61 -6.12
N SER A 231 6.02 -17.58 -4.81
CA SER A 231 5.91 -18.79 -3.99
C SER A 231 4.59 -18.87 -3.22
N CYS A 232 4.19 -20.08 -2.82
CA CYS A 232 3.03 -20.27 -1.97
C CYS A 232 3.21 -21.46 -1.03
N THR A 233 2.74 -21.36 0.21
CA THR A 233 2.86 -22.45 1.21
C THR A 233 1.86 -23.58 1.00
N CYS A 234 0.97 -23.49 0.01
CA CYS A 234 -0.04 -24.53 -0.23
C CYS A 234 0.54 -25.84 -0.77
N PRO A 235 -0.08 -26.99 -0.45
CA PRO A 235 0.37 -28.30 -0.93
C PRO A 235 0.44 -28.41 -2.46
N ASP A 236 -0.49 -27.75 -3.16
CA ASP A 236 -0.53 -27.72 -4.63
C ASP A 236 0.72 -27.05 -5.23
N TRP A 237 1.23 -26.01 -4.57
CA TRP A 237 2.44 -25.32 -5.00
C TRP A 237 3.66 -26.21 -4.82
N GLN A 238 3.82 -26.83 -3.65
CA GLN A 238 4.94 -27.75 -3.36
C GLN A 238 5.05 -28.90 -4.36
N GLN A 239 3.94 -29.32 -4.98
CA GLN A 239 3.90 -30.42 -5.95
C GLN A 239 4.06 -29.98 -7.41
N ARG A 240 3.86 -28.69 -7.74
CA ARG A 240 3.69 -28.22 -9.13
C ARG A 240 4.49 -26.95 -9.48
N ALA A 241 5.33 -26.48 -8.57
CA ALA A 241 6.16 -25.30 -8.78
C ALA A 241 7.31 -25.58 -9.78
N PRO A 242 7.73 -24.59 -10.60
CA PRO A 242 7.09 -23.28 -10.86
C PRO A 242 6.08 -23.30 -12.02
N GLU A 243 6.14 -24.29 -12.92
CA GLU A 243 5.44 -24.29 -14.23
C GLU A 243 3.91 -24.46 -14.13
N GLY A 244 3.38 -25.04 -13.05
CA GLY A 244 1.94 -25.25 -12.88
C GLY A 244 1.21 -24.14 -12.12
N GLY A 245 1.95 -23.41 -11.29
CA GLY A 245 1.44 -22.49 -10.28
C GLY A 245 0.38 -23.09 -9.33
N CYS A 246 -0.11 -22.29 -8.39
CA CYS A 246 -1.27 -22.65 -7.56
C CYS A 246 -2.44 -21.69 -7.80
N LYS A 247 -3.62 -22.04 -7.28
CA LYS A 247 -4.79 -21.15 -7.34
C LYS A 247 -4.63 -19.90 -6.46
N HIS A 248 -3.87 -19.99 -5.38
CA HIS A 248 -3.67 -18.90 -4.42
C HIS A 248 -2.87 -17.73 -5.04
N ILE A 249 -1.76 -18.00 -5.75
CA ILE A 249 -1.01 -16.97 -6.49
C ILE A 249 -1.89 -16.28 -7.53
N ARG A 250 -2.69 -17.05 -8.29
CA ARG A 250 -3.61 -16.49 -9.29
C ARG A 250 -4.68 -15.60 -8.64
N ARG A 251 -5.20 -16.01 -7.49
CA ARG A 251 -6.17 -15.23 -6.73
C ARG A 251 -5.54 -13.92 -6.25
N VAL A 252 -4.35 -13.97 -5.65
CA VAL A 252 -3.62 -12.78 -5.20
C VAL A 252 -3.32 -11.82 -6.35
N ASP A 253 -2.76 -12.31 -7.46
CA ASP A 253 -2.51 -11.50 -8.65
C ASP A 253 -3.79 -10.84 -9.19
N HIS A 254 -4.92 -11.57 -9.17
CA HIS A 254 -6.22 -11.01 -9.52
C HIS A 254 -6.66 -9.90 -8.55
N GLU A 255 -6.57 -10.12 -7.24
CA GLU A 255 -6.95 -9.11 -6.24
C GLU A 255 -6.09 -7.85 -6.33
N ILE A 256 -4.78 -7.99 -6.59
CA ILE A 256 -3.87 -6.86 -6.86
C ILE A 256 -4.30 -6.10 -8.12
N LYS A 257 -4.59 -6.82 -9.21
CA LYS A 257 -5.03 -6.22 -10.49
C LYS A 257 -6.38 -5.52 -10.40
N GLN A 258 -7.28 -6.04 -9.57
CA GLN A 258 -8.55 -5.38 -9.26
C GLN A 258 -8.38 -4.22 -8.26
N GLY A 259 -7.15 -3.96 -7.81
CA GLY A 259 -6.84 -2.91 -6.86
C GLY A 259 -7.35 -3.17 -5.46
N ARG A 260 -7.87 -4.37 -5.17
CA ARG A 260 -8.62 -4.60 -3.95
C ARG A 260 -7.67 -4.69 -2.74
N VAL A 261 -6.49 -5.33 -2.89
CA VAL A 261 -5.43 -5.39 -1.87
C VAL A 261 -4.29 -4.41 -2.20
N PRO A 262 -3.51 -3.93 -1.21
CA PRO A 262 -2.34 -3.12 -1.50
C PRO A 262 -1.37 -3.91 -2.36
N ARG A 263 -0.79 -3.24 -3.35
CA ARG A 263 0.34 -3.77 -4.13
C ARG A 263 1.55 -3.99 -3.22
N PRO A 264 2.59 -4.71 -3.68
CA PRO A 264 3.83 -4.89 -2.91
C PRO A 264 4.54 -3.58 -2.51
N ASP A 265 4.28 -2.48 -3.22
CA ASP A 265 4.75 -1.12 -2.91
C ASP A 265 3.79 -0.35 -1.98
N GLY A 266 2.72 -0.97 -1.50
CA GLY A 266 1.69 -0.37 -0.65
C GLY A 266 0.63 0.42 -1.40
N ARG A 267 0.80 0.65 -2.71
CA ARG A 267 -0.15 1.43 -3.50
C ARG A 267 -1.46 0.67 -3.69
N LEU A 268 -2.53 1.33 -3.33
CA LEU A 268 -3.92 0.94 -3.61
C LEU A 268 -4.34 1.56 -4.96
N PRO A 269 -5.52 1.21 -5.52
CA PRO A 269 -5.83 1.52 -6.91
C PRO A 269 -5.82 3.03 -7.12
N THR A 270 -5.20 3.44 -8.23
CA THR A 270 -5.51 4.71 -8.90
C THR A 270 -6.80 4.46 -9.67
N GLY A 271 -7.81 5.32 -9.49
CA GLY A 271 -9.17 5.07 -9.97
C GLY A 271 -9.20 4.57 -11.41
N LEU A 272 -10.05 3.58 -11.69
CA LEU A 272 -10.38 3.26 -13.07
C LEU A 272 -11.07 4.50 -13.64
N ASN A 273 -10.36 5.23 -14.50
CA ASN A 273 -10.88 6.39 -15.20
C ASN A 273 -12.32 6.13 -15.63
N GLN A 274 -13.21 6.96 -15.11
CA GLN A 274 -14.55 7.13 -15.61
C GLN A 274 -14.45 7.41 -17.11
N THR A 275 -14.99 6.51 -17.93
CA THR A 275 -15.37 6.79 -19.32
C THR A 275 -16.87 6.94 -19.41
#